data_AF-A0A7J8BS25-F1
#
_entry.id   AF-A0A7J8BS25-F1
#
_cell.length_a   1.000
_cell.length_b   1.000
_cell.length_c   1.000
_cell.angle_alpha   90.00
_cell.angle_beta   90.00
_cell.angle_gamma   90.00
#
_symmetry.space_group_name_H-M   'P 1'
#
loop_
_entity.id
_entity.type
_entity.pdbx_description
1 polymer ?
#
loop_
_entity_poly.entity_id
_entity_poly.type
_entity_poly.pdbx_seq_one_letter_code
_entity_poly.pdbx_strand_id
1 'polypeptide(L)' 'MGIRDTELAATMVELGKDKRNPDELAEALDERLGDFAFPDEFVFDVWGAIGDAKVGRY' A
#
# COMPACT_ATOMS: atom_id res chain seq x y z
N MET A 1 -6.92 -2.75 15.64
CA MET A 1 -5.62 -2.11 15.87
C MET A 1 -5.84 -0.60 15.89
N GLY A 2 -5.93 0.00 17.07
CA GLY A 2 -6.27 1.43 17.27
C GLY A 2 -5.09 2.38 17.06
N ILE A 3 -4.16 2.03 16.17
CA ILE A 3 -2.98 2.84 15.86
C ILE A 3 -3.21 3.36 14.45
N ARG A 4 -3.68 4.60 14.34
CA ARG A 4 -3.66 5.34 13.07
C ARG A 4 -2.20 5.74 12.84
N ASP A 5 -1.41 4.79 12.37
CA ASP A 5 -0.05 5.08 11.94
C ASP A 5 -0.11 5.70 10.54
N THR A 6 -0.35 7.01 10.53
CA THR A 6 -0.25 7.82 9.30
C THR A 6 1.13 7.68 8.64
N GLU A 7 2.15 7.38 9.43
CA GLU A 7 3.52 7.10 8.95
C GLU A 7 3.60 5.77 8.19
N LEU A 8 2.89 4.74 8.66
CA LEU A 8 2.74 3.47 7.96
C LEU A 8 1.99 3.65 6.64
N ALA A 9 0.87 4.36 6.65
CA ALA A 9 0.10 4.65 5.44
C ALA A 9 0.91 5.45 4.43
N ALA A 10 1.67 6.46 4.89
CA ALA A 10 2.59 7.20 4.03
C ALA A 10 3.67 6.29 3.43
N THR A 11 4.25 5.40 4.24
CA THR A 11 5.23 4.40 3.80
C THR A 11 4.66 3.46 2.74
N MET A 12 3.42 2.98 2.90
CA MET A 12 2.73 2.14 1.92
C MET A 12 2.53 2.87 0.58
N VAL A 13 2.09 4.14 0.64
CA VAL A 13 1.91 4.98 -0.54
C VAL A 13 3.26 5.26 -1.22
N GLU A 14 4.31 5.52 -0.46
CA GLU A 14 5.66 5.70 -0.99
C GLU A 14 6.27 4.43 -1.56
N LEU A 15 5.98 3.27 -1.00
CA LEU A 15 6.41 1.99 -1.58
C LEU A 15 5.67 1.75 -2.90
N GLY A 16 4.37 2.03 -2.96
CA GLY A 16 3.55 1.78 -4.16
C GLY A 16 3.67 2.82 -5.28
N LYS A 17 4.07 4.07 -5.00
CA LYS A 17 4.20 5.12 -6.03
C LYS A 17 5.19 4.75 -7.14
N ASP A 18 6.25 4.02 -6.77
CA ASP A 18 7.35 3.59 -7.63
C ASP A 18 7.11 2.21 -8.27
N LYS A 19 6.10 1.46 -7.82
CA LYS A 19 5.74 0.16 -8.42
C LYS A 19 4.83 0.35 -9.63
N ARG A 20 4.87 -0.63 -10.53
CA ARG A 20 4.04 -0.64 -11.75
C ARG A 20 2.94 -1.69 -11.73
N ASN A 21 3.04 -2.66 -10.81
CA ASN A 21 2.15 -3.80 -10.71
C ASN A 21 1.76 -4.07 -9.24
N PRO A 22 0.55 -4.57 -8.99
CA PRO A 22 0.09 -4.91 -7.64
C PRO A 22 0.93 -6.01 -6.98
N ASP A 23 1.47 -6.95 -7.75
CA ASP A 23 2.41 -7.97 -7.24
C ASP A 23 3.68 -7.36 -6.64
N GLU A 24 4.24 -6.33 -7.28
CA GLU A 24 5.43 -5.63 -6.75
C GLU A 24 5.11 -4.81 -5.50
N LEU A 25 3.86 -4.33 -5.36
CA LEU A 25 3.39 -3.70 -4.13
C LEU A 25 3.26 -4.75 -3.02
N ALA A 26 2.66 -5.91 -3.31
CA ALA A 26 2.50 -7.01 -2.36
C ALA A 26 3.85 -7.47 -1.80
N GLU A 27 4.85 -7.69 -2.67
CA GLU A 27 6.20 -8.08 -2.26
C GLU A 27 6.87 -7.01 -1.38
N ALA A 28 6.74 -5.73 -1.74
CA ALA A 28 7.31 -4.63 -0.96
C ALA A 28 6.62 -4.44 0.40
N LEU A 29 5.32 -4.70 0.47
CA LEU A 29 4.57 -4.70 1.72
C LEU A 29 4.94 -5.91 2.58
N ASP A 30 5.14 -7.09 1.99
CA ASP A 30 5.55 -8.29 2.73
C ASP A 30 6.98 -8.13 3.28
N GLU A 31 7.90 -7.55 2.51
CA GLU A 31 9.28 -7.31 2.94
C GLU A 31 9.37 -6.32 4.12
N ARG A 32 8.53 -5.28 4.13
CA ARG A 32 8.58 -4.22 5.15
C ARG A 32 7.60 -4.43 6.30
N LEU A 33 6.49 -5.11 6.02
CA LEU A 33 5.32 -5.19 6.88
C LEU A 33 4.70 -6.60 6.90
N GLY A 34 5.44 -7.64 6.50
CA GLY A 34 4.97 -9.03 6.53
C GLY A 34 4.54 -9.50 7.93
N ASP A 35 5.07 -8.88 8.99
CA ASP A 35 4.61 -9.11 10.37
C ASP A 35 3.13 -8.72 10.60
N PHE A 36 2.56 -7.86 9.76
CA PHE A 36 1.14 -7.50 9.80
C PHE A 36 0.25 -8.49 9.04
N ALA A 37 0.82 -9.36 8.20
CA ALA A 37 0.12 -10.33 7.38
C ALA A 37 -1.11 -9.74 6.66
N PHE A 38 -0.88 -8.69 5.84
CA PHE A 38 -1.97 -8.03 5.12
C PHE A 38 -2.64 -9.00 4.14
N PRO A 39 -3.98 -9.08 4.12
CA PRO A 39 -4.69 -9.88 3.14
C PRO A 39 -4.56 -9.26 1.75
N ASP A 40 -4.60 -10.10 0.70
CA ASP A 40 -4.48 -9.65 -0.70
C ASP A 40 -5.47 -8.55 -1.05
N GLU A 41 -6.71 -8.64 -0.54
CA GLU A 41 -7.77 -7.63 -0.72
C GLU A 41 -7.33 -6.24 -0.24
N PHE A 42 -6.62 -6.16 0.89
CA PHE A 42 -6.11 -4.89 1.41
C PHE A 42 -5.02 -4.30 0.50
N VAL A 43 -4.15 -5.15 -0.06
CA VAL A 43 -3.11 -4.71 -1.01
C VAL A 43 -3.76 -4.13 -2.27
N PHE A 44 -4.83 -4.75 -2.78
CA PHE A 44 -5.60 -4.23 -3.91
C PHE A 44 -6.27 -2.88 -3.60
N ASP A 45 -6.86 -2.73 -2.42
CA ASP A 45 -7.47 -1.46 -1.99
C ASP A 45 -6.43 -0.34 -1.88
N VAL A 46 -5.26 -0.63 -1.30
CA VAL A 46 -4.16 0.33 -1.19
C VAL A 46 -3.62 0.68 -2.57
N TRP A 47 -3.43 -0.30 -3.45
CA TRP A 47 -3.01 -0.07 -4.83
C TRP A 47 -4.01 0.82 -5.59
N GLY A 48 -5.31 0.54 -5.45
CA GLY A 48 -6.38 1.34 -6.02
C GLY A 48 -6.35 2.78 -5.53
N ALA A 49 -6.21 2.98 -4.21
CA ALA A 49 -6.13 4.31 -3.60
C ALA A 49 -4.89 5.09 -4.08
N ILE A 50 -3.73 4.43 -4.22
CA ILE A 50 -2.51 5.04 -4.77
C ILE A 50 -2.71 5.40 -6.25
N GLY A 51 -3.33 4.51 -7.03
CA GLY A 51 -3.67 4.73 -8.43
C GLY A 51 -4.61 5.93 -8.62
N ASP A 52 -5.67 6.00 -7.83
CA ASP A 52 -6.63 7.12 -7.85
C ASP A 52 -5.97 8.44 -7.44
N ALA A 53 -5.11 8.42 -6.42
CA ALA A 53 -4.31 9.59 -6.03
C ALA A 53 -3.36 10.04 -7.16
N LYS A 54 -2.77 9.11 -7.91
CA LYS A 54 -1.88 9.40 -9.05
C LYS A 54 -2.63 9.96 -10.26
N VAL A 55 -3.88 9.55 -10.45
CA VAL A 55 -4.76 10.05 -11.53
C VAL A 55 -5.43 11.39 -11.14
N GLY A 56 -5.37 11.79 -9.87
CA GLY A 56 -5.93 13.06 -9.38
C GLY A 56 -7.46 13.06 -9.29
N ARG A 57 -8.08 11.88 -9.15
CA ARG A 57 -9.51 11.74 -8.91
C ARG A 57 -9.77 11.78 -7.40
N TYR A 58 -9.96 12.98 -6.86
CA TYR A 58 -10.49 13.24 -5.52
C TYR A 58 -11.93 13.72 -5.61
#